data_AF-A0A6S8BEM1-F1
#
_entry.id   AF-A0A6S8BEM1-F1
#
_cell.length_a   1.000
_cell.length_b   1.000
_cell.length_c   1.000
_cell.angle_alpha   90.00
_cell.angle_beta   90.00
_cell.angle_gamma   90.00
#
_symmetry.space_group_name_H-M   'P 1'
#
loop_
_entity.id
_entity.type
_entity.pdbx_description
1 polymer ?
#
loop_
_entity_poly.entity_id
_entity_poly.type
_entity_poly.pdbx_seq_one_letter_code
_entity_poly.pdbx_strand_id
1 'polypeptide(L)'
;MKRSYAQDIVDTSSLRSMLNTNKGYQGLLHPMVPYKEGSDLLLPNFSYRYMTEDVPFGMLVNKGIAELAGVPTPTMDEILVWCQRRCNKTYLEKQPDSSYRIALESNDLQHTRCPQKFGWTDLDSFIKAYNY
;
A
#
# COMPACT_ATOMS: atom_id res chain seq x y z
N MET A 1 -7.33 11.09 -13.61
CA MET A 1 -8.56 11.87 -13.28
C MET A 1 -9.17 12.51 -14.51
N LYS A 2 -8.61 13.59 -15.08
CA LYS A 2 -9.21 14.31 -16.22
C LYS A 2 -9.51 13.45 -17.45
N ARG A 3 -8.61 12.52 -17.83
CA ARG A 3 -8.83 11.63 -18.98
C ARG A 3 -9.97 10.62 -18.77
N SER A 4 -10.13 10.11 -17.54
CA SER A 4 -10.97 8.93 -17.27
C SER A 4 -12.29 9.26 -16.57
N TYR A 5 -12.35 10.36 -15.82
CA TYR A 5 -13.49 10.74 -14.97
C TYR A 5 -13.97 12.18 -15.27
N ALA A 6 -13.66 12.71 -16.45
CA ALA A 6 -13.90 14.13 -16.78
C ALA A 6 -15.36 14.55 -16.55
N GLN A 7 -16.30 13.66 -16.89
CA GLN A 7 -17.73 13.93 -16.84
C GLN A 7 -18.31 13.91 -15.41
N ASP A 8 -17.59 13.30 -14.47
CA ASP A 8 -18.05 13.12 -13.09
C ASP A 8 -17.45 14.14 -12.12
N ILE A 9 -16.47 14.93 -12.55
CA ILE A 9 -15.74 15.88 -11.71
C ILE A 9 -16.24 17.30 -11.94
N VAL A 10 -16.65 18.00 -10.87
CA VAL A 10 -17.13 19.38 -10.97
C VAL A 10 -15.99 20.41 -10.96
N ASP A 11 -14.98 20.25 -10.10
CA ASP A 11 -13.84 21.17 -10.00
C ASP A 11 -12.53 20.45 -10.35
N THR A 12 -11.88 20.92 -11.42
CA THR A 12 -10.64 20.33 -11.93
C THR A 12 -9.38 21.18 -11.69
N SER A 13 -9.47 22.17 -10.81
CA SER A 13 -8.39 23.11 -10.45
C SER A 13 -7.18 22.44 -9.78
N SER A 14 -7.40 21.35 -9.02
CA SER A 14 -6.36 20.61 -8.32
C SER A 14 -6.72 19.13 -8.17
N LEU A 15 -5.74 18.25 -7.91
CA LEU A 15 -6.02 16.82 -7.63
C LEU A 15 -6.96 16.64 -6.44
N ARG A 16 -6.79 17.47 -5.40
CA ARG A 16 -7.67 17.49 -4.22
C ARG A 16 -9.11 17.83 -4.61
N SER A 17 -9.32 18.91 -5.36
CA SER A 17 -10.64 19.29 -5.86
C SER A 17 -11.26 18.19 -6.73
N MET A 18 -10.44 17.59 -7.60
CA MET A 18 -10.89 16.50 -8.47
C MET A 18 -11.38 15.29 -7.68
N LEU A 19 -10.69 14.90 -6.61
CA LEU A 19 -11.12 13.80 -5.73
C LEU A 19 -12.39 14.17 -4.95
N ASN A 20 -12.43 15.36 -4.35
CA ASN A 20 -13.56 15.79 -3.51
C ASN A 20 -14.86 16.04 -4.28
N THR A 21 -14.77 16.38 -5.57
CA THR A 21 -15.93 16.74 -6.39
C THR A 21 -16.30 15.69 -7.44
N ASN A 22 -15.67 14.50 -7.37
CA ASN A 22 -16.03 13.38 -8.23
C ASN A 22 -17.32 12.71 -7.73
N LYS A 23 -18.37 12.76 -8.57
CA LYS A 23 -19.67 12.14 -8.27
C LYS A 23 -19.58 10.64 -7.99
N GLY A 24 -18.63 9.94 -8.62
CA GLY A 24 -18.42 8.50 -8.41
C GLY A 24 -17.98 8.11 -6.99
N TYR A 25 -17.56 9.07 -6.16
CA TYR A 25 -17.20 8.82 -4.76
C TYR A 25 -18.27 9.21 -3.75
N GLN A 26 -19.40 9.78 -4.20
CA GLN A 26 -20.48 10.16 -3.31
C GLN A 26 -21.10 8.94 -2.63
N GLY A 27 -21.24 8.99 -1.31
CA GLY A 27 -21.81 7.89 -0.51
C GLY A 27 -20.82 6.77 -0.17
N LEU A 28 -19.57 6.82 -0.63
CA LEU A 28 -18.54 5.89 -0.19
C LEU A 28 -18.11 6.23 1.24
N LEU A 29 -18.26 5.26 2.14
CA LEU A 29 -17.90 5.38 3.55
C LEU A 29 -16.69 4.50 3.87
N HIS A 30 -16.01 4.81 4.98
CA HIS A 30 -14.94 3.96 5.48
C HIS A 30 -15.50 2.63 5.99
N PRO A 31 -14.77 1.51 5.79
CA PRO A 31 -15.14 0.25 6.41
C PRO A 31 -14.93 0.36 7.94
N MET A 32 -16.01 0.20 8.69
CA MET A 32 -16.01 0.34 10.15
C MET A 32 -16.56 -0.92 10.82
N VAL A 33 -16.18 -1.14 12.09
CA VAL A 33 -16.77 -2.14 12.98
C VAL A 33 -17.25 -1.48 14.28
N PRO A 34 -18.31 -2.00 14.94
CA PRO A 34 -18.70 -1.52 16.26
C PRO A 34 -17.56 -1.68 17.27
N TYR A 35 -17.37 -0.70 18.16
CA TYR A 35 -16.39 -0.80 19.25
C TYR A 35 -16.67 -2.00 20.17
N LYS A 36 -17.96 -2.28 20.40
CA LYS A 36 -18.49 -3.44 21.09
C LYS A 36 -19.88 -3.76 20.53
N GLU A 37 -20.37 -4.97 20.78
CA GLU A 37 -21.72 -5.38 20.35
C GLU A 37 -22.79 -4.39 20.87
N GLY A 38 -23.67 -3.95 19.97
CA GLY A 38 -24.71 -2.96 20.26
C GLY A 38 -24.24 -1.52 20.45
N SER A 39 -22.99 -1.17 20.14
CA SER A 39 -22.49 0.21 20.26
C SER A 39 -22.66 1.02 18.98
N ASP A 40 -23.06 2.30 19.13
CA ASP A 40 -23.06 3.30 18.06
C ASP A 40 -21.66 3.88 17.77
N LEU A 41 -20.67 3.60 18.64
CA LEU A 41 -19.28 4.02 18.43
C LEU A 41 -18.61 3.06 17.45
N LEU A 42 -18.05 3.60 16.38
CA LEU A 42 -17.41 2.85 15.32
C LEU A 42 -15.89 3.00 15.33
N LEU A 43 -15.18 1.90 15.12
CA LEU A 43 -13.73 1.87 14.89
C LEU A 43 -13.42 1.48 13.43
N PRO A 44 -12.31 1.98 12.85
CA PRO A 44 -11.88 1.55 11.52
C PRO A 44 -11.61 0.04 11.46
N ASN A 45 -12.10 -0.62 10.42
CA ASN A 45 -11.86 -2.03 10.18
C ASN A 45 -10.52 -2.25 9.46
N PHE A 46 -9.45 -2.45 10.23
CA PHE A 46 -8.12 -2.74 9.66
C PHE A 46 -7.97 -4.15 9.08
N SER A 47 -8.98 -5.01 9.21
CA SER A 47 -9.03 -6.33 8.56
C SER A 47 -9.69 -6.29 7.18
N TYR A 48 -10.11 -5.10 6.71
CA TYR A 48 -10.69 -4.92 5.39
C TYR A 48 -9.65 -5.03 4.27
N ARG A 49 -10.11 -5.30 3.04
CA ARG A 49 -9.25 -5.58 1.87
C ARG A 49 -8.25 -4.49 1.51
N TYR A 50 -8.53 -3.23 1.87
CA TYR A 50 -7.56 -2.13 1.69
C TYR A 50 -6.24 -2.40 2.44
N MET A 51 -6.30 -3.10 3.57
CA MET A 51 -5.14 -3.46 4.36
C MET A 51 -4.64 -4.86 4.00
N THR A 52 -5.55 -5.82 3.87
CA THR A 52 -5.18 -7.24 3.70
C THR A 52 -4.83 -7.63 2.27
N GLU A 53 -5.24 -6.84 1.27
CA GLU A 53 -4.92 -7.09 -0.14
C GLU A 53 -3.96 -6.04 -0.73
N ASP A 54 -4.34 -4.76 -0.70
CA ASP A 54 -3.60 -3.70 -1.41
C ASP A 54 -2.19 -3.49 -0.85
N VAL A 55 -1.98 -3.72 0.46
CA VAL A 55 -0.68 -3.57 1.10
C VAL A 55 0.28 -4.73 0.72
N PRO A 56 0.00 -6.00 1.04
CA PRO A 56 0.96 -7.09 0.78
C PRO A 56 1.08 -7.49 -0.71
N PHE A 57 0.05 -7.23 -1.54
CA PHE A 57 0.03 -7.66 -2.94
C PHE A 57 0.09 -6.52 -3.96
N GLY A 58 0.01 -5.27 -3.52
CA GLY A 58 0.17 -4.09 -4.37
C GLY A 58 1.36 -3.25 -3.94
N MET A 59 1.21 -2.52 -2.83
CA MET A 59 2.19 -1.53 -2.39
C MET A 59 3.54 -2.14 -2.03
N LEU A 60 3.55 -3.26 -1.30
CA LEU A 60 4.80 -3.93 -0.94
C LEU A 60 5.53 -4.51 -2.15
N VAL A 61 4.79 -4.95 -3.18
CA VAL A 61 5.38 -5.42 -4.45
C VAL A 61 6.10 -4.28 -5.15
N ASN A 62 5.47 -3.10 -5.23
CA ASN A 62 6.09 -1.91 -5.81
C ASN A 62 7.33 -1.46 -5.01
N LYS A 63 7.26 -1.50 -3.67
CA LYS A 63 8.44 -1.24 -2.83
C LYS A 63 9.57 -2.22 -3.12
N GLY A 64 9.26 -3.52 -3.22
CA GLY A 64 10.24 -4.55 -3.52
C GLY A 64 10.95 -4.30 -4.86
N ILE A 65 10.20 -3.98 -5.91
CA ILE A 65 10.75 -3.62 -7.23
C ILE A 65 11.60 -2.33 -7.14
N ALA A 66 11.12 -1.30 -6.45
CA ALA A 66 11.88 -0.07 -6.27
C ALA A 66 13.21 -0.32 -5.52
N GLU A 67 13.22 -1.23 -4.55
CA GLU A 67 14.43 -1.63 -3.84
C GLU A 67 15.40 -2.38 -4.76
N LEU A 68 14.93 -3.29 -5.62
CA LEU A 68 15.76 -3.92 -6.66
C LEU A 68 16.39 -2.88 -7.59
N ALA A 69 15.63 -1.85 -7.95
CA ALA A 69 16.08 -0.76 -8.81
C ALA A 69 16.96 0.29 -8.10
N GLY A 70 17.16 0.19 -6.79
CA GLY A 70 17.89 1.18 -6.01
C GLY A 70 17.19 2.55 -5.94
N VAL A 71 15.88 2.61 -6.12
CA VAL A 71 15.08 3.85 -6.10
C VAL A 71 14.46 4.07 -4.72
N PRO A 72 14.80 5.16 -4.01
CA PRO A 72 14.19 5.47 -2.72
C PRO A 72 12.68 5.78 -2.83
N THR A 73 11.90 5.30 -1.87
CA THR A 73 10.43 5.49 -1.83
C THR A 73 9.95 5.99 -0.46
N PRO A 74 10.46 7.12 0.06
CA PRO A 74 10.24 7.53 1.45
C PRO A 74 8.75 7.69 1.84
N THR A 75 7.92 8.20 0.93
CA THR A 75 6.46 8.31 1.17
C THR A 75 5.79 6.93 1.25
N MET A 76 6.22 5.98 0.42
CA MET A 76 5.69 4.61 0.48
C MET A 76 6.14 3.90 1.76
N ASP A 77 7.38 4.16 2.20
CA ASP A 77 7.95 3.60 3.43
C ASP A 77 7.16 4.06 4.65
N GLU A 78 6.83 5.36 4.73
CA GLU A 78 6.00 5.90 5.82
C GLU A 78 4.62 5.22 5.89
N ILE A 79 3.95 5.07 4.74
CA ILE A 79 2.64 4.42 4.66
C ILE A 79 2.76 2.94 5.04
N LEU A 80 3.74 2.21 4.51
CA LEU A 80 3.96 0.79 4.81
C LEU A 80 4.26 0.56 6.30
N VAL A 81 5.08 1.41 6.91
CA VAL A 81 5.40 1.37 8.35
C VAL A 81 4.16 1.61 9.19
N TRP A 82 3.29 2.53 8.79
CA TRP A 82 2.01 2.71 9.47
C TRP A 82 1.08 1.49 9.29
N CYS A 83 0.93 0.99 8.06
CA CYS A 83 0.06 -0.15 7.76
C CYS A 83 0.49 -1.41 8.52
N GLN A 84 1.78 -1.73 8.51
CA GLN A 84 2.28 -2.92 9.18
C GLN A 84 2.02 -2.85 10.70
N ARG A 85 2.14 -1.67 11.32
CA ARG A 85 1.78 -1.46 12.74
C ARG A 85 0.29 -1.66 12.98
N ARG A 86 -0.57 -1.13 12.11
CA ARG A 86 -2.03 -1.28 12.22
C ARG A 86 -2.49 -2.72 12.07
N CYS A 87 -1.79 -3.51 11.26
CA CYS A 87 -2.12 -4.91 11.01
C CYS A 87 -1.36 -5.89 11.92
N ASN A 88 -0.49 -5.41 12.81
CA ASN A 88 0.44 -6.23 13.60
C ASN A 88 1.25 -7.19 12.72
N LYS A 89 1.89 -6.62 11.69
CA LYS A 89 2.70 -7.31 10.67
C LYS A 89 4.09 -6.70 10.59
N THR A 90 5.04 -7.46 10.04
CA THR A 90 6.39 -6.99 9.76
C THR A 90 6.69 -7.12 8.27
N TYR A 91 6.72 -6.00 7.55
CA TYR A 91 7.04 -5.98 6.11
C TYR A 91 8.35 -5.25 5.83
N LEU A 92 8.54 -4.11 6.48
CA LEU A 92 9.78 -3.34 6.41
C LEU A 92 10.52 -3.37 7.74
N GLU A 93 11.84 -3.33 7.63
CA GLU A 93 12.76 -3.14 8.74
C GLU A 93 13.51 -1.82 8.61
N LYS A 94 13.71 -1.14 9.74
CA LYS A 94 14.43 0.12 9.80
C LYS A 94 15.94 -0.15 9.77
N GLN A 95 16.65 0.56 8.90
CA GLN A 95 18.08 0.47 8.74
C GLN A 95 18.83 1.49 9.64
N PRO A 96 20.14 1.34 9.88
CA PRO A 96 20.92 2.27 10.69
C PRO A 96 20.93 3.72 10.18
N ASP A 97 20.83 3.91 8.86
CA ASP A 97 20.73 5.21 8.20
C ASP A 97 19.31 5.82 8.24
N SER A 98 18.39 5.21 9.01
CA SER A 98 16.97 5.55 9.09
C SER A 98 16.15 5.30 7.83
N SER A 99 16.72 4.68 6.80
CA SER A 99 15.94 4.17 5.66
C SER A 99 15.17 2.89 6.04
N TYR A 100 14.31 2.43 5.14
CA TYR A 100 13.55 1.18 5.29
C TYR A 100 13.79 0.24 4.12
N ARG A 101 14.00 -1.04 4.44
CA ARG A 101 14.16 -2.14 3.48
C ARG A 101 13.14 -3.24 3.73
N ILE A 102 12.93 -4.10 2.74
CA ILE A 102 12.13 -5.32 2.92
C ILE A 102 12.74 -6.17 4.04
N ALA A 103 11.91 -6.56 5.02
CA ALA A 103 12.32 -7.44 6.12
C ALA A 103 12.36 -8.90 5.63
N LEU A 104 13.53 -9.34 5.16
CA LEU A 104 13.73 -10.65 4.53
C LEU A 104 13.43 -11.82 5.47
N GLU A 105 13.77 -11.67 6.75
CA GLU A 105 13.58 -12.70 7.79
C GLU A 105 12.17 -12.71 8.39
N SER A 106 11.26 -11.87 7.90
CA SER A 106 9.89 -11.80 8.43
C SER A 106 9.02 -12.96 7.91
N ASN A 107 8.38 -13.68 8.83
CA ASN A 107 7.35 -14.66 8.50
C ASN A 107 6.17 -14.05 7.71
N ASP A 108 5.86 -12.77 7.94
CA ASP A 108 4.76 -12.12 7.23
C ASP A 108 5.07 -11.90 5.75
N LEU A 109 6.36 -11.84 5.36
CA LEU A 109 6.78 -11.70 3.96
C LEU A 109 6.34 -12.92 3.12
N GLN A 110 6.26 -14.10 3.73
CA GLN A 110 5.79 -15.34 3.07
C GLN A 110 4.35 -15.23 2.56
N HIS A 111 3.55 -14.36 3.16
CA HIS A 111 2.16 -14.11 2.79
C HIS A 111 1.99 -12.95 1.79
N THR A 112 3.05 -12.58 1.08
CA THR A 112 3.06 -11.46 0.13
C THR A 112 3.41 -11.94 -1.29
N ARG A 113 3.39 -11.00 -2.24
CA ARG A 113 3.93 -11.18 -3.61
C ARG A 113 5.17 -10.33 -3.86
N CYS A 114 5.83 -9.88 -2.80
CA CYS A 114 7.08 -9.12 -2.89
C CYS A 114 8.15 -9.94 -3.62
N PRO A 115 8.89 -9.41 -4.60
CA PRO A 115 9.92 -10.15 -5.35
C PRO A 115 10.95 -10.85 -4.44
N GLN A 116 11.35 -10.17 -3.36
CA GLN A 116 12.32 -10.66 -2.38
C GLN A 116 11.89 -11.97 -1.72
N LYS A 117 10.57 -12.22 -1.56
CA LYS A 117 10.04 -13.51 -1.09
C LYS A 117 10.49 -14.67 -1.97
N PHE A 118 10.62 -14.43 -3.28
CA PHE A 118 10.99 -15.44 -4.26
C PHE A 118 12.50 -15.51 -4.49
N GLY A 119 13.31 -14.82 -3.68
CA GLY A 119 14.77 -14.81 -3.77
C GLY A 119 15.33 -13.79 -4.77
N TRP A 120 14.51 -12.89 -5.32
CA TRP A 120 15.00 -11.83 -6.18
C TRP A 120 15.70 -10.74 -5.38
N THR A 121 16.98 -10.50 -5.70
CA THR A 121 17.84 -9.49 -5.04
C THR A 121 18.47 -8.52 -6.03
N ASP A 122 18.30 -8.77 -7.33
CA ASP A 122 18.87 -8.00 -8.42
C ASP A 122 17.80 -7.70 -9.49
N LEU A 123 17.76 -6.46 -9.98
CA LEU A 123 16.78 -6.03 -10.96
C LEU A 123 17.00 -6.69 -12.32
N ASP A 124 18.25 -6.79 -12.78
CA ASP A 124 18.55 -7.34 -14.11
C ASP A 124 18.12 -8.81 -14.20
N SER A 125 18.41 -9.59 -13.16
CA SER A 125 18.02 -10.98 -13.06
C SER A 125 16.50 -11.14 -12.99
N PHE A 126 15.82 -10.25 -12.26
CA PHE A 126 14.37 -10.22 -12.20
C PHE A 126 13.75 -9.95 -13.58
N ILE A 127 14.21 -8.92 -14.28
CA ILE A 127 13.69 -8.55 -15.62
C ILE A 127 13.95 -9.67 -16.64
N LYS A 128 15.18 -10.20 -16.70
CA LYS A 128 15.55 -11.28 -17.63
C LYS A 128 14.69 -12.53 -17.46
N ALA A 129 14.33 -12.88 -16.22
CA ALA A 129 13.49 -14.04 -15.93
C ALA A 129 12.07 -13.93 -16.54
N TYR A 130 11.61 -12.70 -16.83
CA TYR A 130 10.28 -12.43 -17.38
C TYR A 130 10.30 -11.94 -18.83
N ASN A 131 11.42 -12.09 -19.54
CA ASN A 131 11.60 -11.69 -20.95
C ASN A 131 11.37 -10.20 -21.22
N TYR A 132 11.75 -9.35 -20.27
CA TYR A 132 11.83 -7.90 -20.47
C TYR A 132 13.27 -7.43 -20.65
#